data_AF-A0A9E0V577-F1
#
_entry.id   AF-A0A9E0V577-F1
#
_cell.length_a   1.000
_cell.length_b   1.000
_cell.length_c   1.000
_cell.angle_alpha   90.00
_cell.angle_beta   90.00
_cell.angle_gamma   90.00
#
_symmetry.space_group_name_H-M   'P 1'
#
loop_
_entity.id
_entity.type
_entity.pdbx_description
1 polymer ?
#
loop_
_entity_poly.entity_id
_entity_poly.type
_entity_poly.pdbx_seq_one_letter_code
_entity_poly.pdbx_strand_id
1 'polypeptide(L)'
;MNRYKLFTVWEADCWYQLKYQSGQVAHLEFMLNDKFDKAQKRIFISGGVILSRLYLYLDSELQPMWTYRDVEQMPLWMYSDAELAAGYGADFVIHVPFGLVAQDDTVQAFADRYKRDGKSYDYVKF
;
A
#
# COMPACT_ATOMS: atom_id res chain seq x y z
N MET A 1 -14.21 -45.26 0.14
CA MET A 1 -14.10 -43.79 -0.04
C MET A 1 -12.86 -43.51 -0.89
N ASN A 2 -13.01 -42.85 -2.05
CA ASN A 2 -11.91 -42.71 -3.01
C ASN A 2 -10.90 -41.65 -2.54
N ARG A 3 -9.69 -42.09 -2.19
CA ARG A 3 -8.60 -41.24 -1.65
C ARG A 3 -8.20 -40.12 -2.61
N TYR A 4 -8.34 -40.33 -3.92
CA TYR A 4 -8.06 -39.31 -4.92
C TYR A 4 -9.05 -38.14 -4.84
N LYS A 5 -10.35 -38.41 -4.61
CA LYS A 5 -11.36 -37.35 -4.43
C LYS A 5 -11.14 -36.55 -3.13
N LEU A 6 -10.72 -37.23 -2.07
CA LEU A 6 -10.38 -36.56 -0.80
C LEU A 6 -9.15 -35.66 -0.97
N PHE A 7 -8.15 -36.11 -1.73
CA PHE A 7 -6.96 -35.33 -2.02
C PHE A 7 -7.27 -34.08 -2.86
N THR A 8 -8.10 -34.18 -3.90
CA THR A 8 -8.48 -33.01 -4.72
C THR A 8 -9.31 -31.97 -3.96
N VAL A 9 -10.12 -32.41 -2.99
CA VAL A 9 -10.89 -31.49 -2.12
C VAL A 9 -9.95 -30.78 -1.14
N TRP A 10 -9.01 -31.51 -0.54
CA TRP A 10 -8.00 -30.93 0.34
C TRP A 10 -7.07 -29.97 -0.40
N GLU A 11 -6.66 -30.30 -1.63
CA GLU A 11 -5.83 -29.45 -2.48
C GLU A 11 -6.53 -28.10 -2.79
N ALA A 12 -7.82 -28.12 -3.15
CA ALA A 12 -8.59 -26.91 -3.39
C ALA A 12 -8.74 -26.03 -2.13
N ASP A 13 -8.88 -26.66 -0.96
CA ASP A 13 -9.00 -25.98 0.32
C ASP A 13 -7.66 -25.34 0.75
N CYS A 14 -6.53 -26.01 0.49
CA CYS A 14 -5.19 -25.43 0.68
C CYS A 14 -4.92 -24.25 -0.26
N TRP A 15 -5.33 -24.34 -1.54
CA TRP A 15 -5.21 -23.22 -2.48
C TRP A 15 -6.10 -22.02 -2.09
N TYR A 16 -7.30 -22.28 -1.57
CA TYR A 16 -8.16 -21.24 -0.98
C TYR A 16 -7.46 -20.58 0.21
N GLN A 17 -6.94 -21.35 1.16
CA GLN A 17 -6.28 -20.82 2.37
C GLN A 17 -4.98 -20.06 2.06
N LEU A 18 -4.16 -20.52 1.10
CA LEU A 18 -2.94 -19.83 0.64
C LEU A 18 -3.24 -18.51 -0.09
N LYS A 19 -4.35 -18.42 -0.81
CA LYS A 19 -4.79 -17.20 -1.49
C LYS A 19 -5.15 -16.07 -0.50
N TYR A 20 -5.48 -16.42 0.74
CA TYR A 20 -5.96 -15.49 1.77
C TYR A 20 -4.97 -15.23 2.91
N GLN A 21 -3.97 -16.09 3.14
CA GLN A 21 -2.87 -15.82 4.07
C GLN A 21 -1.88 -14.74 3.58
N SER A 22 -1.78 -14.50 2.26
CA SER A 22 -0.98 -13.44 1.62
C SER A 22 -1.82 -12.23 1.13
N GLY A 23 -3.15 -12.29 1.26
CA GLY A 23 -4.10 -11.40 0.57
C GLY A 23 -4.74 -10.29 1.41
N GLN A 24 -4.07 -9.76 2.44
CA GLN A 24 -4.65 -8.71 3.30
C GLN A 24 -5.14 -7.49 2.51
N VAL A 25 -4.38 -7.09 1.50
CA VAL A 25 -4.75 -5.99 0.60
C VAL A 25 -6.02 -6.34 -0.20
N ALA A 26 -6.01 -7.49 -0.89
CA ALA A 26 -7.15 -7.95 -1.69
C ALA A 26 -8.44 -8.14 -0.86
N HIS A 27 -8.31 -8.56 0.40
CA HIS A 27 -9.44 -8.64 1.32
C HIS A 27 -10.00 -7.27 1.68
N LEU A 28 -9.12 -6.34 2.04
CA LEU A 28 -9.54 -5.00 2.42
C LEU A 28 -10.19 -4.28 1.22
N GLU A 29 -9.60 -4.39 0.03
CA GLU A 29 -10.20 -3.90 -1.21
C GLU A 29 -11.56 -4.52 -1.50
N PHE A 30 -11.68 -5.85 -1.38
CA PHE A 30 -12.95 -6.53 -1.62
C PHE A 30 -14.04 -6.07 -0.64
N MET A 31 -13.72 -5.95 0.65
CA MET A 31 -14.66 -5.52 1.68
C MET A 31 -15.09 -4.06 1.48
N LEU A 32 -14.15 -3.19 1.14
CA LEU A 32 -14.44 -1.78 0.86
C LEU A 32 -15.33 -1.65 -0.38
N ASN A 33 -15.03 -2.38 -1.45
CA ASN A 33 -15.84 -2.35 -2.66
C ASN A 33 -17.23 -2.97 -2.47
N ASP A 34 -17.36 -4.11 -1.79
CA ASP A 34 -18.67 -4.74 -1.59
C ASP A 34 -19.61 -3.86 -0.76
N LYS A 35 -19.05 -3.07 0.18
CA LYS A 35 -19.82 -2.19 1.04
C LYS A 35 -20.09 -0.81 0.43
N PHE A 36 -19.09 -0.19 -0.20
CA PHE A 36 -19.14 1.23 -0.56
C PHE A 36 -19.20 1.49 -2.07
N ASP A 37 -18.70 0.58 -2.92
CA ASP A 37 -18.71 0.74 -4.38
C ASP A 37 -19.07 -0.58 -5.09
N LYS A 38 -20.20 -1.19 -4.69
CA LYS A 38 -20.56 -2.55 -5.10
C LYS A 38 -20.73 -2.73 -6.61
N ALA A 39 -21.22 -1.69 -7.28
CA ALA A 39 -21.51 -1.72 -8.71
C ALA A 39 -20.25 -1.63 -9.57
N GLN A 40 -19.34 -0.71 -9.25
CA GLN A 40 -18.19 -0.39 -10.10
C GLN A 40 -16.86 -0.92 -9.56
N LYS A 41 -16.78 -1.19 -8.25
CA LYS A 41 -15.62 -1.78 -7.55
C LYS A 41 -14.30 -1.05 -7.82
N ARG A 42 -14.31 0.27 -7.71
CA ARG A 42 -13.19 1.15 -8.07
C ARG A 42 -12.26 1.48 -6.90
N ILE A 43 -12.57 1.05 -5.67
CA ILE A 43 -11.69 1.26 -4.52
C ILE A 43 -10.51 0.30 -4.65
N PHE A 44 -9.28 0.81 -4.57
CA PHE A 44 -8.08 -0.02 -4.61
C PHE A 44 -7.03 0.51 -3.64
N ILE A 45 -6.06 -0.33 -3.32
CA ILE A 45 -5.01 -0.04 -2.36
C ILE A 45 -3.66 -0.11 -3.08
N SER A 46 -2.85 0.93 -2.91
CA SER A 46 -1.47 0.95 -3.39
C SER A 46 -0.48 0.86 -2.23
N GLY A 47 0.78 0.55 -2.52
CA GLY A 47 1.85 0.63 -1.53
C GLY A 47 2.07 2.05 -1.03
N GLY A 48 2.63 2.16 0.18
CA GLY A 48 3.06 3.41 0.78
C GLY A 48 4.20 4.10 0.02
N VAL A 49 4.44 5.36 0.36
CA VAL A 49 5.58 6.13 -0.18
C VAL A 49 6.87 5.68 0.51
N ILE A 50 7.84 5.23 -0.27
CA ILE A 50 9.18 4.89 0.23
C ILE A 50 10.10 6.06 -0.06
N LEU A 51 10.57 6.75 0.99
CA LEU A 51 11.59 7.79 0.87
C LEU A 51 12.98 7.14 0.78
N SER A 52 13.74 7.51 -0.26
CA SER A 52 15.13 7.07 -0.42
C SER A 52 16.11 8.08 0.17
N ARG A 53 17.18 7.58 0.78
CA ARG A 53 18.26 8.43 1.29
C ARG A 53 19.16 8.87 0.14
N LEU A 54 19.37 10.17 0.03
CA LEU A 54 20.41 10.73 -0.83
C LEU A 54 21.71 10.82 -0.04
N TYR A 55 22.78 10.21 -0.55
CA TYR A 55 24.12 10.33 0.05
C TYR A 55 24.93 11.37 -0.72
N LEU A 56 25.52 12.31 0.02
CA LEU A 56 26.53 13.22 -0.52
C LEU A 56 27.91 12.68 -0.15
N TYR A 57 28.80 12.64 -1.13
CA TYR A 57 30.15 12.13 -0.98
C TYR A 57 31.15 13.27 -1.03
N LEU A 58 32.27 13.10 -0.32
CA LEU A 58 33.43 13.97 -0.45
C LEU A 58 34.15 13.68 -1.77
N ASP A 59 34.81 14.68 -2.33
CA ASP A 59 35.63 14.51 -3.55
C ASP A 59 36.70 13.40 -3.38
N SER A 60 37.20 13.21 -2.15
CA SER A 60 38.18 12.18 -1.81
C SER A 60 37.63 10.75 -1.84
N GLU A 61 36.31 10.57 -1.77
CA GLU A 61 35.66 9.25 -1.77
C GLU A 61 35.47 8.70 -3.20
N LEU A 62 35.75 9.51 -4.23
CA LEU A 62 35.76 9.15 -5.66
C LEU A 62 34.48 8.41 -6.12
N GLN A 63 33.33 8.73 -5.51
CA GLN A 63 32.03 8.19 -5.90
C GLN A 63 31.37 9.10 -6.96
N PRO A 64 30.79 8.55 -8.04
CA PRO A 64 30.13 9.34 -9.07
C PRO A 64 28.75 9.80 -8.59
N MET A 65 28.68 10.97 -7.95
CA MET A 65 27.42 11.64 -7.63
C MET A 65 27.47 13.08 -8.15
N TRP A 66 26.47 13.46 -8.96
CA TRP A 66 26.35 14.82 -9.49
C TRP A 66 25.08 15.48 -8.95
N THR A 67 25.23 16.69 -8.40
CA THR A 67 24.11 17.57 -8.09
C THR A 67 23.79 18.44 -9.29
N TYR A 68 22.51 18.71 -9.52
CA TYR A 68 22.05 19.57 -10.61
C TYR A 68 22.10 21.05 -10.23
N ARG A 69 22.27 21.92 -11.22
CA ARG A 69 22.15 23.38 -11.04
C ARG A 69 20.69 23.80 -11.17
N ASP A 70 20.34 24.93 -10.57
CA ASP A 70 18.96 25.47 -10.61
C ASP A 70 18.42 25.64 -12.03
N VAL A 71 19.29 26.00 -12.99
CA VAL A 71 18.95 26.17 -14.41
C VAL A 71 18.53 24.87 -15.10
N GLU A 72 18.93 23.71 -14.55
CA GLU A 72 18.60 22.39 -15.09
C GLU A 72 17.22 21.90 -14.60
N GLN A 73 16.59 22.62 -13.66
CA GLN A 73 15.23 22.36 -13.12
C GLN A 73 15.01 20.92 -12.62
N MET A 74 16.05 20.28 -12.11
CA MET A 74 15.99 18.93 -11.53
C MET A 74 16.27 18.98 -10.02
N PRO A 75 15.26 19.35 -9.20
CA PRO A 75 15.45 19.45 -7.76
C PRO A 75 15.69 18.07 -7.13
N LEU A 76 16.72 17.99 -6.29
CA LEU A 76 17.01 16.84 -5.44
C LEU A 76 16.55 17.15 -4.02
N TRP A 77 15.64 16.32 -3.49
CA TRP A 77 15.13 16.46 -2.14
C TRP A 77 15.98 15.64 -1.17
N MET A 78 16.51 16.28 -0.15
CA MET A 78 17.24 15.63 0.94
C MET A 78 16.34 15.56 2.17
N TYR A 79 16.29 14.38 2.78
CA TYR A 79 15.54 14.14 4.00
C TYR A 79 16.51 13.93 5.17
N SER A 80 16.19 14.47 6.33
CA SER A 80 16.94 14.25 7.56
C SER A 80 16.85 12.79 8.03
N ASP A 81 17.78 12.38 8.89
CA ASP A 81 17.75 11.04 9.50
C ASP A 81 16.45 10.77 10.25
N ALA A 82 15.88 11.78 10.91
CA ALA A 82 14.61 11.67 11.61
C ALA A 82 13.44 11.48 10.63
N GLU A 83 13.45 12.14 9.47
CA GLU A 83 12.42 11.98 8.43
C GLU A 83 12.51 10.62 7.72
N LEU A 84 13.73 10.12 7.52
CA LEU A 84 13.97 8.77 7.00
C LEU A 84 13.63 7.68 8.02
N ALA A 85 14.02 7.86 9.29
CA ALA A 85 13.80 6.89 10.36
C ALA A 85 12.33 6.82 10.81
N ALA A 86 11.60 7.94 10.75
CA ALA A 86 10.16 7.97 10.93
C ALA A 86 9.41 7.35 9.74
N GLY A 87 10.10 7.02 8.64
CA GLY A 87 9.53 6.38 7.46
C GLY A 87 8.24 7.09 7.03
N TYR A 88 8.34 8.37 6.66
CA TYR A 88 7.14 9.15 6.36
C TYR A 88 6.46 8.70 5.07
N GLY A 89 5.55 7.76 5.26
CA GLY A 89 4.54 7.31 4.34
C GLY A 89 3.69 6.32 5.11
N ALA A 90 2.37 6.42 4.99
CA ALA A 90 1.55 5.36 5.51
C ALA A 90 1.93 4.01 4.87
N ASP A 91 1.80 2.88 5.58
CA ASP A 91 2.21 1.57 5.04
C ASP A 91 1.54 1.25 3.69
N PHE A 92 0.34 1.79 3.47
CA PHE A 92 -0.42 1.68 2.23
C PHE A 92 -1.33 2.89 2.02
N VAL A 93 -1.83 3.07 0.81
CA VAL A 93 -2.76 4.15 0.45
C VAL A 93 -4.07 3.55 -0.05
N ILE A 94 -5.20 4.01 0.47
CA ILE A 94 -6.54 3.63 0.02
C ILE A 94 -7.04 4.71 -0.94
N HIS A 95 -7.30 4.31 -2.18
CA HIS A 95 -7.84 5.17 -3.23
C HIS A 95 -9.34 4.99 -3.34
N VAL A 96 -10.09 6.07 -3.17
CA VAL A 96 -11.56 6.05 -3.17
C VAL A 96 -12.10 7.01 -4.25
N PRO A 97 -13.00 6.57 -5.14
CA PRO A 97 -13.53 7.43 -6.19
C PRO A 97 -14.39 8.56 -5.61
N PHE A 98 -14.38 9.73 -6.24
CA PHE A 98 -15.34 10.79 -5.94
C PHE A 98 -16.79 10.33 -6.19
N GLY A 99 -17.71 10.87 -5.39
CA GLY A 99 -19.16 10.65 -5.59
C GLY A 99 -19.71 9.34 -5.02
N LEU A 100 -18.97 8.63 -4.17
CA LEU A 100 -19.59 7.59 -3.35
C LEU A 100 -20.60 8.23 -2.38
N VAL A 101 -21.72 7.54 -2.19
CA VAL A 101 -22.80 7.97 -1.28
C VAL A 101 -22.37 7.87 0.20
N ALA A 102 -21.32 7.09 0.49
CA ALA A 102 -20.79 6.92 1.84
C ALA A 102 -19.99 8.15 2.31
N GLN A 103 -20.13 8.50 3.59
CA GLN A 103 -19.31 9.52 4.23
C GLN A 103 -17.89 9.01 4.45
N ASP A 104 -16.88 9.82 4.18
CA ASP A 104 -15.46 9.43 4.25
C ASP A 104 -15.07 8.85 5.60
N ASP A 105 -15.60 9.45 6.68
CA ASP A 105 -15.41 9.00 8.05
C ASP A 105 -15.87 7.54 8.25
N THR A 106 -16.93 7.13 7.56
CA THR A 106 -17.45 5.75 7.64
C THR A 106 -16.56 4.77 6.90
N VAL A 107 -15.92 5.20 5.81
CA VAL A 107 -14.97 4.39 5.07
C VAL A 107 -13.68 4.22 5.87
N GLN A 108 -13.17 5.31 6.43
CA GLN A 108 -11.97 5.31 7.28
C GLN A 108 -12.18 4.48 8.55
N ALA A 109 -13.28 4.68 9.29
CA ALA A 109 -13.60 3.86 10.46
C ALA A 109 -13.73 2.36 10.12
N PHE A 110 -14.21 2.04 8.90
CA PHE A 110 -14.27 0.67 8.44
C PHE A 110 -12.87 0.13 8.10
N ALA A 111 -12.03 0.91 7.44
CA ALA A 111 -10.64 0.54 7.19
C ALA A 111 -9.85 0.33 8.49
N ASP A 112 -9.99 1.20 9.49
CA ASP A 112 -9.34 1.07 10.80
C ASP A 112 -9.73 -0.20 11.55
N ARG A 113 -10.97 -0.68 11.36
CA ARG A 113 -11.45 -1.91 12.00
C ARG A 113 -10.81 -3.17 11.41
N TYR A 114 -10.53 -3.19 10.10
CA TYR A 114 -10.12 -4.40 9.38
C TYR A 114 -8.66 -4.38 8.93
N LYS A 115 -7.98 -3.22 8.99
CA LYS A 115 -6.53 -3.17 8.75
C LYS A 115 -5.81 -4.02 9.78
N ARG A 116 -4.63 -4.53 9.38
CA ARG A 116 -3.75 -5.25 10.29
C ARG A 116 -3.24 -4.29 11.37
N ASP A 117 -3.14 -4.79 12.61
CA ASP A 117 -2.68 -4.00 13.74
C ASP A 117 -1.26 -3.44 13.50
N GLY A 118 -1.04 -2.22 13.99
CA GLY A 118 0.20 -1.47 13.77
C GLY A 118 0.44 -0.97 12.35
N LYS A 119 -0.51 -1.13 11.42
CA LYS A 119 -0.42 -0.57 10.06
C LYS A 119 -1.08 0.80 9.95
N SER A 120 -0.34 1.75 9.38
CA SER A 120 -0.85 3.08 9.00
C SER A 120 -1.34 3.07 7.56
N TYR A 121 -2.32 3.92 7.23
CA TYR A 121 -2.77 4.10 5.85
C TYR A 121 -3.05 5.58 5.56
N ASP A 122 -2.87 5.98 4.30
CA ASP A 122 -3.32 7.26 3.78
C ASP A 122 -4.63 7.07 3.02
N TYR A 123 -5.50 8.08 3.05
CA TYR A 123 -6.78 8.08 2.36
C TYR A 123 -6.78 9.16 1.27
N VAL A 124 -6.93 8.74 0.01
CA VAL A 124 -6.88 9.64 -1.16
C VAL A 124 -8.13 9.46 -1.99
N LYS A 125 -8.69 10.59 -2.44
CA LYS A 125 -9.79 10.61 -3.39
C LYS A 125 -9.33 10.87 -4.81
N PHE A 126 -9.98 10.23 -5.78
CA PHE A 126 -9.68 10.37 -7.21
C PHE A 126 -10.93 10.40 -8.10
#